data_AF-A0A2V8TM58-F1
#
_entry.id   AF-A0A2V8TM58-F1
#
_cell.length_a   1.000
_cell.length_b   1.000
_cell.length_c   1.000
_cell.angle_alpha   90.00
_cell.angle_beta   90.00
_cell.angle_gamma   90.00
#
_symmetry.space_group_name_H-M   'P 1'
#
loop_
_entity.id
_entity.type
_entity.pdbx_description
1 polymer ?
#
loop_
_entity_poly.entity_id
_entity_poly.type
_entity_poly.pdbx_seq_one_letter_code
_entity_poly.pdbx_strand_id
1 'polypeptide(L)'
;MCTADPNLVKSARVVPRISYQEAAEMAHYGAEVIHPKTMLPARRSGISIRIKNTFKPDAPGTLITSRPAGRGSAPLLVSSIDGMALVTVEGTGIFGQPGMILRLLTPVANAGTNIYMISMSSSEYNVSFAIMQGDLDRDRGLLGEQVARITVERDMSAIAVVGAGMKGQHGIAGRVFSALGDAGVNVVAIAQGSSEYNITVVLKGRDMKKGVRAIHDRLNVGRSATGRGRRPALRLVGSRAR
;
A
#
# COMPACT_ATOMS: atom_id res chain seq x y z
N MET A 1 -10.77 1.46 12.80
CA MET A 1 -9.50 1.48 12.07
C MET A 1 -8.79 2.80 12.31
N CYS A 2 -7.46 2.79 12.27
CA CYS A 2 -6.62 3.97 12.48
C CYS A 2 -5.84 4.31 11.21
N THR A 3 -5.27 5.51 11.17
CA THR A 3 -4.42 6.01 10.07
C THR A 3 -3.14 5.18 9.87
N ALA A 4 -2.68 4.51 10.93
CA ALA A 4 -1.57 3.56 10.98
C ALA A 4 -1.77 2.67 12.22
N ASP A 5 -0.98 1.61 12.36
CA ASP A 5 -0.96 0.82 13.59
C ASP A 5 -0.55 1.70 14.79
N PRO A 6 -1.42 1.89 15.81
CA PRO A 6 -1.11 2.71 16.99
C PRO A 6 0.05 2.16 17.86
N ASN A 7 0.42 0.89 17.70
CA ASN A 7 1.61 0.33 18.34
C ASN A 7 2.90 0.83 17.70
N LEU A 8 2.88 1.08 16.38
CA LEU A 8 4.01 1.60 15.61
C LEU A 8 4.06 3.13 15.62
N VAL A 9 2.90 3.78 15.57
CA VAL A 9 2.75 5.23 15.43
C VAL A 9 1.85 5.79 16.52
N LYS A 10 2.44 6.45 17.52
CA LYS A 10 1.68 7.03 18.65
C LYS A 10 0.73 8.15 18.25
N SER A 11 1.03 8.85 17.15
CA SER A 11 0.18 9.90 16.57
C SER A 11 -0.95 9.36 15.67
N ALA A 12 -1.13 8.04 15.59
CA ALA A 12 -2.18 7.42 14.79
C ALA A 12 -3.58 7.83 15.30
N ARG A 13 -4.47 8.15 14.35
CA ARG A 13 -5.83 8.63 14.63
C ARG A 13 -6.87 7.65 14.14
N VAL A 14 -8.00 7.56 14.83
CA VAL A 14 -9.18 6.84 14.33
C VAL A 14 -9.69 7.52 13.08
N VAL A 15 -9.99 6.72 12.06
CA VAL A 15 -10.52 7.21 10.80
C VAL A 15 -12.04 7.09 10.83
N PRO A 16 -12.81 8.18 10.77
CA PRO A 16 -14.26 8.11 10.98
C PRO A 16 -14.99 7.35 9.87
N ARG A 17 -14.50 7.45 8.64
CA ARG A 17 -15.16 6.89 7.45
C ARG A 17 -14.13 6.52 6.39
N ILE A 18 -14.29 5.33 5.82
CA ILE A 18 -13.48 4.83 4.69
C ILE A 18 -14.38 4.10 3.69
N SER A 19 -13.90 4.00 2.46
CA SER A 19 -14.53 3.18 1.42
C SER A 19 -14.22 1.69 1.60
N TYR A 20 -15.05 0.84 0.98
CA TYR A 20 -14.75 -0.60 0.88
C TYR A 20 -13.41 -0.89 0.22
N GLN A 21 -13.02 -0.09 -0.77
CA GLN A 21 -11.74 -0.27 -1.47
C GLN A 21 -10.56 0.04 -0.54
N GLU A 22 -10.62 1.17 0.17
CA GLU A 22 -9.58 1.54 1.15
C GLU A 22 -9.48 0.51 2.28
N ALA A 23 -10.62 0.02 2.78
CA ALA A 23 -10.64 -1.01 3.82
C ALA A 23 -10.03 -2.34 3.32
N ALA A 24 -10.32 -2.75 2.08
CA ALA A 24 -9.77 -3.95 1.48
C ALA A 24 -8.26 -3.88 1.29
N GLU A 25 -7.75 -2.75 0.79
CA GLU A 25 -6.32 -2.50 0.65
C GLU A 25 -5.60 -2.51 2.00
N MET A 26 -6.16 -1.84 3.01
CA MET A 26 -5.61 -1.87 4.36
C MET A 26 -5.56 -3.29 4.94
N ALA A 27 -6.64 -4.05 4.79
CA ALA A 27 -6.70 -5.44 5.26
C ALA A 27 -5.70 -6.34 4.52
N HIS A 28 -5.49 -6.11 3.22
CA HIS A 28 -4.49 -6.83 2.44
C HIS A 28 -3.07 -6.61 2.96
N TYR A 29 -2.76 -5.39 3.42
CA TYR A 29 -1.44 -5.01 3.93
C TYR A 29 -1.33 -5.01 5.47
N GLY A 30 -2.06 -5.89 6.16
CA GLY A 30 -1.83 -6.18 7.58
C GLY A 30 -2.70 -5.40 8.58
N ALA A 31 -3.68 -4.61 8.13
CA ALA A 31 -4.66 -4.04 9.04
C ALA A 31 -5.71 -5.09 9.46
N GLU A 32 -5.39 -5.87 10.48
CA GLU A 32 -6.18 -6.99 11.00
C GLU A 32 -7.45 -6.55 11.77
N VAL A 33 -8.33 -5.80 11.12
CA VAL A 33 -9.57 -5.32 11.75
C VAL A 33 -10.81 -5.94 11.10
N ILE A 34 -10.74 -6.24 9.80
CA ILE A 34 -11.83 -6.89 9.07
C ILE A 34 -11.28 -7.65 7.87
N HIS A 35 -11.72 -8.90 7.70
CA HIS A 35 -11.27 -9.74 6.60
C HIS A 35 -11.99 -9.38 5.29
N PRO A 36 -11.32 -9.33 4.11
CA PRO A 36 -11.95 -9.02 2.83
C PRO A 36 -13.16 -9.88 2.48
N LYS A 37 -13.13 -11.18 2.82
CA LYS A 37 -14.27 -12.10 2.61
C LYS A 37 -15.54 -11.65 3.36
N THR A 38 -15.42 -10.94 4.47
CA THR A 38 -16.57 -10.41 5.23
C THR A 38 -17.13 -9.14 4.60
N MET A 39 -16.28 -8.34 3.94
CA MET A 39 -16.69 -7.07 3.32
C MET A 39 -17.44 -7.26 2.00
N LEU A 40 -17.12 -8.31 1.24
CA LEU A 40 -17.67 -8.55 -0.09
C LEU A 40 -19.21 -8.67 -0.11
N PRO A 41 -19.86 -9.49 0.75
CA PRO A 41 -21.32 -9.56 0.80
C PRO A 41 -21.95 -8.22 1.19
N ALA A 42 -21.42 -7.56 2.22
CA ALA A 42 -21.95 -6.27 2.68
C ALA A 42 -21.90 -5.20 1.58
N ARG A 43 -20.80 -5.15 0.81
CA ARG A 43 -20.66 -4.26 -0.34
C ARG A 43 -21.70 -4.55 -1.42
N ARG A 44 -21.91 -5.82 -1.78
CA ARG A 44 -22.89 -6.23 -2.81
C ARG A 44 -24.32 -5.86 -2.42
N SER A 45 -24.65 -5.98 -1.13
CA SER A 45 -25.98 -5.66 -0.60
C SER A 45 -26.15 -4.18 -0.21
N GLY A 46 -25.15 -3.32 -0.44
CA GLY A 46 -25.20 -1.90 -0.05
C GLY A 46 -25.25 -1.65 1.46
N ILE A 47 -24.95 -2.66 2.28
CA ILE A 47 -24.90 -2.57 3.73
C ILE A 47 -23.61 -1.82 4.10
N SER A 48 -23.65 -0.96 5.12
CA SER A 48 -22.42 -0.33 5.65
C SER A 48 -21.96 -1.05 6.93
N ILE A 49 -20.65 -1.14 7.14
CA ILE A 49 -20.06 -1.83 8.29
C ILE A 49 -19.52 -0.80 9.27
N ARG A 50 -19.81 -0.95 10.56
CA ARG A 50 -19.24 -0.10 11.61
C ARG A 50 -18.29 -0.89 12.49
N ILE A 51 -17.03 -0.51 12.48
CA ILE A 51 -16.00 -1.05 13.37
C ILE A 51 -16.01 -0.27 14.67
N LYS A 52 -16.27 -0.96 15.79
CA LYS A 52 -16.35 -0.40 17.15
C LYS A 52 -15.22 -0.97 18.02
N ASN A 53 -14.91 -0.28 19.12
CA ASN A 53 -14.01 -0.77 20.16
C ASN A 53 -14.86 -1.21 21.36
N THR A 54 -14.77 -2.47 21.77
CA THR A 54 -15.52 -3.04 22.91
C THR A 54 -15.14 -2.37 24.24
N PHE A 55 -13.90 -1.92 24.39
CA PHE A 55 -13.41 -1.18 25.56
C PHE A 55 -13.80 0.30 25.56
N LYS A 56 -14.31 0.82 24.44
CA LYS A 56 -14.80 2.20 24.30
C LYS A 56 -16.12 2.19 23.51
N PRO A 57 -17.21 1.63 24.09
CA PRO A 57 -18.45 1.36 23.38
C PRO A 57 -19.13 2.63 22.87
N ASP A 58 -18.92 3.80 23.48
CA ASP A 58 -19.53 5.04 23.03
C ASP A 58 -18.78 5.71 21.87
N ALA A 59 -17.55 5.30 21.60
CA ALA A 59 -16.77 5.86 20.50
C ALA A 59 -17.46 5.60 19.15
N PRO A 60 -17.48 6.57 18.21
CA PRO A 60 -18.18 6.44 16.94
C PRO A 60 -17.60 5.34 16.04
N GLY A 61 -16.31 5.03 16.22
CA GLY A 61 -15.59 4.02 15.47
C GLY A 61 -15.27 4.43 14.03
N THR A 62 -15.19 3.45 13.14
CA THR A 62 -14.99 3.64 11.70
C THR A 62 -16.18 3.09 10.93
N LEU A 63 -16.74 3.88 10.02
CA LEU A 63 -17.78 3.45 9.09
C LEU A 63 -17.18 3.10 7.72
N ILE A 64 -17.31 1.84 7.30
CA ILE A 64 -16.97 1.35 5.96
C ILE A 64 -18.23 1.36 5.10
N THR A 65 -18.16 1.98 3.92
CA THR A 65 -19.34 2.21 3.07
C THR A 65 -18.96 2.49 1.62
N SER A 66 -19.90 2.38 0.68
CA SER A 66 -19.65 2.62 -0.75
C SER A 66 -19.47 4.09 -1.12
N ARG A 67 -19.90 5.02 -0.25
CA ARG A 67 -19.75 6.47 -0.47
C ARG A 67 -18.50 6.99 0.24
N PRO A 68 -17.40 7.29 -0.48
CA PRO A 68 -16.18 7.84 0.14
C PRO A 68 -16.47 9.21 0.79
N ALA A 69 -15.59 9.64 1.69
CA ALA A 69 -15.57 11.04 2.15
C ALA A 69 -15.37 11.96 0.93
N GLY A 70 -15.98 13.15 0.92
CA GLY A 70 -15.98 14.06 -0.23
C GLY A 70 -14.58 14.37 -0.81
N ARG A 71 -14.54 14.74 -2.10
CA ARG A 71 -13.29 15.06 -2.82
C ARG A 71 -12.48 16.11 -2.04
N GLY A 72 -11.21 15.81 -1.77
CA GLY A 72 -10.27 16.70 -1.08
C GLY A 72 -10.02 16.40 0.41
N SER A 73 -10.79 15.49 1.02
CA SER A 73 -10.63 15.10 2.44
C SER A 73 -10.50 13.59 2.66
N ALA A 74 -10.27 12.81 1.60
CA ALA A 74 -10.06 11.37 1.73
C ALA A 74 -8.74 11.12 2.50
N PRO A 75 -8.80 10.43 3.65
CA PRO A 75 -7.62 10.17 4.46
C PRO A 75 -6.67 9.25 3.69
N LEU A 76 -5.37 9.56 3.73
CA LEU A 76 -4.36 8.54 3.49
C LEU A 76 -4.29 7.66 4.72
N LEU A 77 -3.83 6.43 4.53
CA LEU A 77 -3.63 5.42 5.55
C LEU A 77 -2.28 4.74 5.27
N VAL A 78 -1.62 4.27 6.31
CA VAL A 78 -0.34 3.56 6.21
C VAL A 78 -0.51 2.21 6.87
N SER A 79 -0.22 1.14 6.15
CA SER A 79 -0.22 -0.22 6.67
C SER A 79 1.13 -0.87 6.37
N SER A 80 1.47 -1.93 7.11
CA SER A 80 2.72 -2.65 6.91
C SER A 80 2.58 -4.12 7.22
N ILE A 81 3.35 -4.95 6.51
CA ILE A 81 3.51 -6.38 6.76
C ILE A 81 4.99 -6.66 6.96
N ASP A 82 5.31 -7.43 7.99
CA ASP A 82 6.66 -7.88 8.31
C ASP A 82 6.84 -9.38 7.99
N GLY A 83 8.08 -9.86 8.00
CA GLY A 83 8.39 -11.29 7.81
C GLY A 83 8.17 -11.77 6.37
N MET A 84 8.49 -10.92 5.40
CA MET A 84 8.35 -11.21 3.97
C MET A 84 9.69 -11.65 3.36
N ALA A 85 9.60 -12.34 2.22
CA ALA A 85 10.70 -12.56 1.30
C ALA A 85 10.39 -11.87 -0.03
N LEU A 86 11.39 -11.18 -0.59
CA LEU A 86 11.34 -10.65 -1.96
C LEU A 86 12.06 -11.64 -2.87
N VAL A 87 11.34 -12.23 -3.81
CA VAL A 87 11.87 -13.14 -4.81
C VAL A 87 12.03 -12.36 -6.11
N THR A 88 13.23 -12.35 -6.67
CA THR A 88 13.55 -11.74 -7.96
C THR A 88 14.00 -12.81 -8.92
N VAL A 89 13.32 -12.89 -10.07
CA VAL A 89 13.70 -13.78 -11.16
C VAL A 89 14.27 -12.93 -12.29
N GLU A 90 15.51 -13.22 -12.66
CA GLU A 90 16.30 -12.52 -13.66
C GLU A 90 16.56 -13.43 -14.86
N GLY A 91 16.37 -12.91 -16.08
CA GLY A 91 16.88 -13.60 -17.26
C GLY A 91 16.19 -13.25 -18.57
N THR A 92 16.96 -13.37 -19.65
CA THR A 92 16.50 -13.19 -21.05
C THR A 92 15.40 -14.17 -21.44
N GLY A 93 15.26 -15.30 -20.74
CA GLY A 93 14.18 -16.27 -20.95
C GLY A 93 12.78 -15.77 -20.59
N ILE A 94 12.65 -14.69 -19.81
CA ILE A 94 11.34 -14.02 -19.56
C ILE A 94 10.90 -13.23 -20.80
N PHE A 95 11.84 -12.83 -21.66
CA PHE A 95 11.56 -12.01 -22.84
C PHE A 95 11.20 -12.84 -24.07
N GLY A 96 10.24 -12.35 -24.86
CA GLY A 96 9.90 -12.89 -26.18
C GLY A 96 9.05 -14.17 -26.19
N GLN A 97 8.84 -14.82 -25.05
CA GLN A 97 8.02 -16.03 -24.93
C GLN A 97 6.68 -15.71 -24.24
N PRO A 98 5.55 -15.79 -24.95
CA PRO A 98 4.23 -15.68 -24.34
C PRO A 98 4.07 -16.68 -23.17
N GLY A 99 3.53 -16.21 -22.04
CA GLY A 99 3.20 -17.06 -20.90
C GLY A 99 4.31 -17.26 -19.85
N MET A 100 5.46 -16.60 -19.97
CA MET A 100 6.53 -16.71 -18.96
C MET A 100 6.11 -16.27 -17.56
N ILE A 101 5.34 -15.18 -17.44
CA ILE A 101 4.77 -14.74 -16.15
C ILE A 101 3.81 -15.77 -15.57
N LEU A 102 3.02 -16.41 -16.42
CA LEU A 102 2.14 -17.49 -15.98
C LEU A 102 2.97 -18.66 -15.44
N ARG A 103 4.00 -19.09 -16.17
CA ARG A 103 4.91 -20.18 -15.73
C ARG A 103 5.61 -19.86 -14.42
N LEU A 104 6.05 -18.61 -14.25
CA LEU A 104 6.68 -18.11 -13.04
C LEU A 104 5.73 -18.16 -11.82
N LEU A 105 4.49 -17.69 -11.99
CA LEU A 105 3.56 -17.54 -10.87
C LEU A 105 2.68 -18.77 -10.61
N THR A 106 2.60 -19.72 -11.55
CA THR A 106 1.78 -20.94 -11.41
C THR A 106 2.19 -21.81 -10.22
N PRO A 107 3.49 -22.11 -9.98
CA PRO A 107 3.90 -22.87 -8.79
C PRO A 107 3.47 -22.19 -7.49
N VAL A 108 3.64 -20.87 -7.40
CA VAL A 108 3.23 -20.07 -6.24
C VAL A 108 1.73 -20.15 -5.99
N ALA A 109 0.93 -20.06 -7.06
CA ALA A 109 -0.52 -20.17 -7.00
C ALA A 109 -0.97 -21.59 -6.60
N ASN A 110 -0.36 -22.64 -7.16
CA ASN A 110 -0.69 -24.04 -6.87
C ASN A 110 -0.40 -24.42 -5.42
N ALA A 111 0.63 -23.83 -4.82
CA ALA A 111 0.95 -23.97 -3.41
C ALA A 111 0.00 -23.16 -2.49
N GLY A 112 -0.92 -22.38 -3.05
CA GLY A 112 -1.83 -21.52 -2.29
C GLY A 112 -1.14 -20.34 -1.59
N THR A 113 0.07 -19.96 -2.04
CA THR A 113 0.83 -18.87 -1.44
C THR A 113 0.34 -17.52 -1.96
N ASN A 114 0.07 -16.59 -1.04
CA ASN A 114 -0.37 -15.25 -1.41
C ASN A 114 0.81 -14.38 -1.85
N ILE A 115 0.65 -13.72 -3.00
CA ILE A 115 1.58 -12.71 -3.49
C ILE A 115 1.03 -11.34 -3.12
N TYR A 116 1.83 -10.56 -2.40
CA TYR A 116 1.43 -9.24 -1.91
C TYR A 116 1.77 -8.12 -2.88
N MET A 117 2.88 -8.23 -3.60
CA MET A 117 3.21 -7.30 -4.67
C MET A 117 3.95 -7.99 -5.80
N ILE A 118 3.87 -7.41 -6.98
CA ILE A 118 4.67 -7.74 -8.15
C ILE A 118 5.24 -6.43 -8.68
N SER A 119 6.54 -6.41 -8.97
CA SER A 119 7.26 -5.32 -9.61
C SER A 119 8.05 -5.89 -10.78
N MET A 120 7.93 -5.27 -11.95
CA MET A 120 8.61 -5.70 -13.17
C MET A 120 9.40 -4.55 -13.76
N SER A 121 10.66 -4.81 -14.08
CA SER A 121 11.48 -3.93 -14.93
C SER A 121 11.47 -4.48 -16.35
N SER A 122 10.84 -3.76 -17.28
CA SER A 122 10.76 -4.18 -18.68
C SER A 122 12.13 -4.15 -19.38
N SER A 123 13.04 -3.27 -18.94
CA SER A 123 14.35 -3.09 -19.56
C SER A 123 15.35 -4.17 -19.17
N GLU A 124 15.21 -4.72 -17.97
CA GLU A 124 16.12 -5.74 -17.43
C GLU A 124 15.54 -7.16 -17.49
N TYR A 125 14.27 -7.29 -17.89
CA TYR A 125 13.51 -8.55 -17.89
C TYR A 125 13.48 -9.23 -16.52
N ASN A 126 13.36 -8.41 -15.47
CA ASN A 126 13.35 -8.87 -14.09
C ASN A 126 11.92 -8.79 -13.52
N VAL A 127 11.50 -9.87 -12.86
CA VAL A 127 10.22 -9.91 -12.13
C VAL A 127 10.52 -10.14 -10.66
N SER A 128 10.10 -9.20 -9.84
CA SER A 128 10.18 -9.30 -8.38
C SER A 128 8.80 -9.44 -7.79
N PHE A 129 8.61 -10.35 -6.85
CA PHE A 129 7.36 -10.50 -6.13
C PHE A 129 7.60 -10.80 -4.65
N ALA A 130 6.70 -10.31 -3.80
CA ALA A 130 6.81 -10.46 -2.35
C ALA A 130 5.79 -11.47 -1.82
N ILE A 131 6.27 -12.41 -1.02
CA ILE A 131 5.50 -13.46 -0.33
C ILE A 131 5.87 -13.49 1.15
N MET A 132 5.08 -14.16 1.99
CA MET A 132 5.50 -14.41 3.37
C MET A 132 6.71 -15.35 3.39
N GLN A 133 7.71 -15.03 4.21
CA GLN A 133 8.91 -15.86 4.33
C GLN A 133 8.58 -17.28 4.80
N GLY A 134 7.60 -17.42 5.70
CA GLY A 134 7.14 -18.72 6.18
C GLY A 134 6.53 -19.62 5.10
N ASP A 135 5.97 -19.05 4.02
CA ASP A 135 5.49 -19.85 2.89
C ASP A 135 6.65 -20.36 2.05
N LEU A 136 7.67 -19.52 1.83
CA LEU A 136 8.93 -19.93 1.18
C LEU A 136 9.66 -21.05 1.93
N ASP A 137 9.61 -21.01 3.25
CA ASP A 137 10.23 -22.02 4.11
C ASP A 137 9.45 -23.35 4.11
N ARG A 138 8.12 -23.28 3.95
CA ARG A 138 7.26 -24.46 3.89
C ARG A 138 7.39 -25.20 2.56
N ASP A 139 7.55 -24.49 1.46
CA ASP A 139 7.60 -25.08 0.12
C ASP A 139 8.72 -24.48 -0.73
N ARG A 140 9.86 -25.18 -0.78
CA ARG A 140 10.99 -24.78 -1.65
C ARG A 140 10.68 -24.95 -3.14
N GLY A 141 9.63 -25.71 -3.48
CA GLY A 141 9.12 -25.90 -4.84
C GLY A 141 8.41 -24.67 -5.40
N LEU A 142 8.08 -23.67 -4.57
CA LEU A 142 7.50 -22.38 -4.99
C LEU A 142 8.32 -21.68 -6.08
N LEU A 143 9.63 -21.89 -6.07
CA LEU A 143 10.55 -21.29 -7.00
C LEU A 143 10.71 -22.11 -8.28
N GLY A 144 10.30 -23.38 -8.28
CA GLY A 144 10.38 -24.32 -9.40
C GLY A 144 11.81 -24.58 -9.91
N GLU A 145 11.95 -25.48 -10.89
CA GLU A 145 13.14 -25.56 -11.74
C GLU A 145 13.04 -24.49 -12.82
N GLN A 146 13.28 -23.23 -12.45
CA GLN A 146 13.31 -22.17 -13.45
C GLN A 146 14.68 -22.11 -14.12
N VAL A 147 14.65 -21.99 -15.45
CA VAL A 147 15.85 -21.78 -16.29
C VAL A 147 16.48 -20.39 -16.06
N ALA A 148 15.83 -19.55 -15.25
CA ALA A 148 16.23 -18.20 -14.92
C ALA A 148 16.91 -18.13 -13.54
N ARG A 149 17.79 -17.15 -13.35
CA ARG A 149 18.47 -16.92 -12.07
C ARG A 149 17.45 -16.39 -11.06
N ILE A 150 17.35 -17.05 -9.91
CA ILE A 150 16.46 -16.61 -8.81
C ILE A 150 17.32 -16.08 -7.67
N THR A 151 17.04 -14.84 -7.27
CA THR A 151 17.56 -14.22 -6.05
C THR A 151 16.44 -14.12 -5.03
N VAL A 152 16.73 -14.48 -3.78
CA VAL A 152 15.78 -14.36 -2.66
C VAL A 152 16.38 -13.46 -1.60
N GLU A 153 15.70 -12.36 -1.31
CA GLU A 153 16.00 -11.51 -0.17
C GLU A 153 15.00 -11.78 0.96
N ARG A 154 15.52 -12.25 2.09
CA ARG A 154 14.76 -12.53 3.32
C ARG A 154 14.77 -11.32 4.26
N ASP A 155 13.98 -11.42 5.33
CA ASP A 155 13.84 -10.40 6.35
C ASP A 155 13.42 -9.04 5.77
N MET A 156 12.42 -9.09 4.89
CA MET A 156 11.83 -7.93 4.24
C MET A 156 10.50 -7.55 4.89
N SER A 157 10.12 -6.29 4.76
CA SER A 157 8.78 -5.82 5.08
C SER A 157 8.23 -4.99 3.92
N ALA A 158 6.91 -4.97 3.80
CA ALA A 158 6.20 -4.05 2.91
C ALA A 158 5.53 -2.94 3.73
N ILE A 159 5.57 -1.71 3.21
CA ILE A 159 4.73 -0.60 3.68
C ILE A 159 3.84 -0.18 2.52
N ALA A 160 2.53 -0.13 2.77
CA ALA A 160 1.54 0.35 1.83
C ALA A 160 0.95 1.68 2.29
N VAL A 161 0.95 2.67 1.41
CA VAL A 161 0.19 3.91 1.55
C VAL A 161 -1.08 3.79 0.74
N VAL A 162 -2.22 3.87 1.41
CA VAL A 162 -3.54 3.59 0.85
C VAL A 162 -4.44 4.81 0.98
N GLY A 163 -5.21 5.13 -0.05
CA GLY A 163 -6.27 6.14 0.08
C GLY A 163 -6.77 6.71 -1.23
N ALA A 164 -8.06 6.99 -1.32
CA ALA A 164 -8.66 7.71 -2.45
C ALA A 164 -8.07 9.13 -2.62
N GLY A 165 -7.45 9.66 -1.56
CA GLY A 165 -6.75 10.94 -1.58
C GLY A 165 -5.52 10.96 -2.49
N MET A 166 -5.05 9.83 -3.00
CA MET A 166 -3.91 9.80 -3.92
C MET A 166 -4.32 10.03 -5.37
N LYS A 167 -5.52 9.58 -5.77
CA LYS A 167 -5.98 9.65 -7.15
C LYS A 167 -6.08 11.10 -7.64
N GLY A 168 -5.33 11.43 -8.69
CA GLY A 168 -5.24 12.78 -9.27
C GLY A 168 -4.50 13.80 -8.39
N GLN A 169 -3.87 13.38 -7.28
CA GLN A 169 -3.03 14.25 -6.45
C GLN A 169 -1.55 14.08 -6.77
N HIS A 170 -0.98 15.11 -7.39
CA HIS A 170 0.46 15.19 -7.68
C HIS A 170 1.32 15.20 -6.40
N GLY A 171 2.48 14.57 -6.48
CA GLY A 171 3.52 14.63 -5.45
C GLY A 171 3.27 13.79 -4.19
N ILE A 172 2.27 12.90 -4.17
CA ILE A 172 2.14 11.93 -3.07
C ILE A 172 3.32 10.96 -3.08
N ALA A 173 3.59 10.31 -4.21
CA ALA A 173 4.71 9.38 -4.36
C ALA A 173 6.05 10.04 -3.99
N GLY A 174 6.33 11.22 -4.53
CA GLY A 174 7.55 11.98 -4.19
C GLY A 174 7.69 12.26 -2.69
N ARG A 175 6.58 12.57 -1.99
CA ARG A 175 6.59 12.75 -0.53
C ARG A 175 6.85 11.46 0.24
N VAL A 176 6.32 10.32 -0.22
CA VAL A 176 6.59 9.00 0.36
C VAL A 176 8.08 8.68 0.26
N PHE A 177 8.66 8.78 -0.95
CA PHE A 177 10.08 8.47 -1.15
C PHE A 177 11.01 9.47 -0.46
N SER A 178 10.64 10.76 -0.41
CA SER A 178 11.40 11.75 0.36
C SER A 178 11.39 11.40 1.86
N ALA A 179 10.24 11.01 2.42
CA ALA A 179 10.16 10.63 3.84
C ALA A 179 11.09 9.46 4.18
N LEU A 180 11.15 8.45 3.29
CA LEU A 180 12.03 7.30 3.47
C LEU A 180 13.51 7.68 3.32
N GLY A 181 13.84 8.48 2.29
CA GLY A 181 15.20 8.98 2.07
C GLY A 181 15.71 9.85 3.22
N ASP A 182 14.91 10.82 3.68
CA ASP A 182 15.22 11.69 4.83
C ASP A 182 15.42 10.86 6.12
N ALA A 183 14.69 9.74 6.24
CA ALA A 183 14.84 8.80 7.33
C ALA A 183 15.99 7.79 7.10
N GLY A 184 16.77 7.87 6.03
CA GLY A 184 17.84 6.91 5.73
C GLY A 184 17.34 5.47 5.59
N VAL A 185 16.13 5.28 5.07
CA VAL A 185 15.51 3.98 4.81
C VAL A 185 15.65 3.65 3.34
N ASN A 186 16.35 2.56 3.04
CA ASN A 186 16.52 2.11 1.66
C ASN A 186 15.28 1.41 1.13
N VAL A 187 14.84 1.78 -0.08
CA VAL A 187 13.73 1.13 -0.78
C VAL A 187 14.31 0.09 -1.74
N VAL A 188 13.84 -1.15 -1.64
CA VAL A 188 14.32 -2.28 -2.45
C VAL A 188 13.40 -2.56 -3.64
N ALA A 189 12.08 -2.49 -3.44
CA ALA A 189 11.12 -2.62 -4.52
C ALA A 189 9.93 -1.68 -4.34
N ILE A 190 9.26 -1.35 -5.45
CA ILE A 190 8.14 -0.43 -5.49
C ILE A 190 7.03 -1.07 -6.33
N ALA A 191 5.78 -0.97 -5.88
CA ALA A 191 4.61 -1.24 -6.70
C ALA A 191 3.62 -0.08 -6.61
N GLN A 192 3.19 0.42 -7.75
CA GLN A 192 2.07 1.35 -7.87
C GLN A 192 1.27 1.03 -9.12
N GLY A 193 -0.01 0.76 -8.95
CA GLY A 193 -0.94 0.52 -10.05
C GLY A 193 -1.56 1.80 -10.59
N SER A 194 -2.17 1.73 -11.78
CA SER A 194 -2.89 2.82 -12.45
C SER A 194 -4.13 3.31 -11.71
N SER A 195 -4.59 2.58 -10.69
CA SER A 195 -5.69 2.99 -9.83
C SER A 195 -5.32 4.21 -8.97
N GLU A 196 -4.03 4.43 -8.71
CA GLU A 196 -3.51 5.45 -7.79
C GLU A 196 -4.15 5.36 -6.39
N TYR A 197 -4.54 4.16 -5.96
CA TYR A 197 -5.12 3.91 -4.63
C TYR A 197 -4.12 3.33 -3.63
N ASN A 198 -3.00 2.83 -4.13
CA ASN A 198 -1.97 2.17 -3.34
C ASN A 198 -0.57 2.52 -3.89
N ILE A 199 0.35 2.89 -2.99
CA ILE A 199 1.79 2.84 -3.22
C ILE A 199 2.36 1.85 -2.21
N THR A 200 2.98 0.78 -2.69
CA THR A 200 3.66 -0.21 -1.85
C THR A 200 5.16 -0.13 -2.06
N VAL A 201 5.90 -0.15 -0.97
CA VAL A 201 7.36 -0.21 -0.96
C VAL A 201 7.82 -1.39 -0.13
N VAL A 202 8.88 -2.06 -0.58
CA VAL A 202 9.56 -3.12 0.16
C VAL A 202 10.92 -2.62 0.63
N LEU A 203 11.26 -2.96 1.87
CA LEU A 203 12.46 -2.53 2.58
C LEU A 203 12.95 -3.63 3.52
N LYS A 204 14.15 -3.49 4.08
CA LYS A 204 14.66 -4.40 5.11
C LYS A 204 13.81 -4.30 6.37
N GLY A 205 13.43 -5.42 6.98
CA GLY A 205 12.41 -5.40 8.03
C GLY A 205 12.80 -4.65 9.29
N ARG A 206 14.10 -4.58 9.60
CA ARG A 206 14.66 -3.70 10.64
C ARG A 206 14.26 -2.23 10.48
N ASP A 207 14.00 -1.77 9.25
CA ASP A 207 13.68 -0.38 8.94
C ASP A 207 12.16 -0.10 8.90
N MET A 208 11.32 -1.13 9.00
CA MET A 208 9.85 -1.00 8.87
C MET A 208 9.28 0.03 9.85
N LYS A 209 9.60 -0.09 11.14
CA LYS A 209 9.09 0.83 12.17
C LYS A 209 9.53 2.28 11.92
N LYS A 210 10.71 2.47 11.35
CA LYS A 210 11.24 3.80 11.00
C LYS A 210 10.50 4.35 9.78
N GLY A 211 10.36 3.54 8.73
CA GLY A 211 9.67 3.90 7.50
C GLY A 211 8.19 4.25 7.70
N VAL A 212 7.45 3.43 8.48
CA VAL A 212 6.02 3.67 8.76
C VAL A 212 5.83 5.01 9.46
N ARG A 213 6.65 5.31 10.48
CA ARG A 213 6.60 6.59 11.21
C ARG A 213 6.94 7.77 10.29
N ALA A 214 8.03 7.67 9.54
CA ALA A 214 8.46 8.74 8.63
C ALA A 214 7.39 9.09 7.59
N ILE A 215 6.77 8.07 6.97
CA ILE A 215 5.70 8.26 6.00
C ILE A 215 4.47 8.90 6.66
N HIS A 216 4.05 8.38 7.83
CA HIS A 216 2.87 8.88 8.53
C HIS A 216 3.02 10.35 8.92
N ASP A 217 4.18 10.73 9.45
CA ASP A 217 4.47 12.10 9.86
C ASP A 217 4.55 13.03 8.64
N ARG A 218 5.28 12.65 7.58
CA ARG A 218 5.45 13.47 6.37
C ARG A 218 4.13 13.74 5.65
N LEU A 219 3.28 12.74 5.55
CA LEU A 219 1.99 12.85 4.86
C LEU A 219 0.90 13.51 5.72
N ASN A 220 1.18 13.82 7.00
CA ASN A 220 0.18 14.33 7.95
C ASN A 220 -1.09 13.46 7.95
N VAL A 221 -0.90 12.14 7.91
CA VAL A 221 -1.96 11.16 7.65
C VAL A 221 -3.11 11.35 8.64
N GLY A 222 -4.31 11.65 8.14
CA GLY A 222 -5.50 11.95 8.95
C GLY A 222 -5.65 13.40 9.45
N ARG A 223 -4.94 14.39 8.88
CA ARG A 223 -5.30 15.82 8.98
C ARG A 223 -6.06 16.24 7.72
N SER A 224 -7.25 16.81 7.87
CA SER A 224 -8.02 17.36 6.74
C SER A 224 -7.22 18.47 6.04
N ALA A 225 -7.29 18.53 4.71
CA ALA A 225 -6.55 19.48 3.86
C ALA A 225 -7.04 20.95 3.97
N THR A 226 -7.67 21.35 5.07
CA THR A 226 -8.22 22.70 5.27
C THR A 226 -7.16 23.76 5.60
N GLY A 227 -5.87 23.40 5.68
CA GLY A 227 -4.78 24.31 6.04
C GLY A 227 -3.83 24.75 4.91
N ARG A 228 -3.96 24.26 3.67
CA ARG A 228 -3.14 24.79 2.57
C ARG A 228 -3.77 26.10 2.10
N GLY A 229 -3.23 27.21 2.62
CA GLY A 229 -3.58 28.56 2.22
C GLY A 229 -3.73 28.66 0.70
N ARG A 230 -4.88 29.19 0.26
CA ARG A 230 -5.06 29.67 -1.11
C ARG A 230 -3.86 30.58 -1.41
N ARG A 231 -2.97 30.16 -2.31
CA ARG A 231 -2.08 31.12 -2.97
C ARG A 231 -2.98 32.22 -3.53
N PRO A 232 -2.76 33.50 -3.22
CA PRO A 232 -3.58 34.55 -3.78
C PRO A 232 -3.50 34.42 -5.31
N ALA A 233 -4.67 34.27 -5.94
CA ALA A 233 -4.76 34.32 -7.39
C ALA A 233 -4.07 35.63 -7.82
N LEU A 234 -3.06 35.53 -8.69
CA LEU A 234 -2.52 36.69 -9.37
C LEU A 234 -3.72 37.41 -9.99
N ARG A 235 -4.09 38.56 -9.44
CA ARG A 235 -4.99 39.48 -10.12
C ARG A 235 -4.22 39.94 -11.35
N LEU A 236 -4.61 39.45 -12.52
CA LEU A 236 -4.34 40.14 -13.77
C LEU A 236 -4.94 41.54 -13.62
N VAL A 237 -4.07 42.51 -13.36
CA VAL A 237 -4.41 43.92 -13.45
C VAL A 237 -4.73 44.16 -14.92
N GLY A 238 -6.02 44.25 -15.23
CA GLY A 238 -6.47 44.69 -16.54
C GLY A 238 -5.94 46.10 -16.79
N SER A 239 -5.07 46.22 -17.78
CA SER A 239 -4.74 47.51 -18.38
C SER A 239 -5.98 48.00 -19.13
N ARG A 240 -6.66 49.00 -18.57
CA ARG A 240 -7.56 49.87 -19.35
C ARG A 240 -6.79 51.13 -19.75
N ALA A 241 -6.91 51.42 -21.06
CA ALA A 241 -6.80 52.70 -21.74
C ALA A 241 -5.41 53.38 -21.83
N ARG A 242 -4.88 53.50 -23.05
CA ARG A 242 -5.29 54.53 -24.02
C ARG A 242 -5.36 53.94 -25.42
#